data_AF-A0A9D2AT32-F1
#
_entry.id   AF-A0A9D2AT32-F1
#
_cell.length_a   1.000
_cell.length_b   1.000
_cell.length_c   1.000
_cell.angle_alpha   90.00
_cell.angle_beta   90.00
_cell.angle_gamma   90.00
#
_symmetry.space_group_name_H-M   'P 1'
#
loop_
_entity.id
_entity.type
_entity.pdbx_description
1 polymer ?
#
loop_
_entity_poly.entity_id
_entity_poly.type
_entity_poly.pdbx_seq_one_letter_code
_entity_poly.pdbx_strand_id
1 'polypeptide(L)' 'MNYDKRFSDKAIKYLERVKKAGIENRQELDEISRQAYSDYREGILSEKEYGSIYALLIEYRYPR' A
#
# COMPACT_ATOMS: atom_id res chain seq x y z
N MET A 1 24.29 -5.67 -5.09
CA MET A 1 23.12 -5.70 -4.19
C MET A 1 21.90 -5.95 -5.06
N ASN A 2 21.47 -7.21 -5.14
CA ASN A 2 20.47 -7.67 -6.11
C ASN A 2 19.07 -7.44 -5.49
N TYR A 3 18.46 -6.30 -5.77
CA TYR A 3 17.19 -5.86 -5.16
C TYR A 3 15.95 -6.43 -5.85
N ASP A 4 16.06 -7.56 -6.55
CA ASP A 4 14.92 -8.24 -7.17
C ASP A 4 14.19 -9.15 -6.15
N LYS A 5 13.80 -8.58 -5.01
CA LYS A 5 12.66 -9.12 -4.26
C LYS A 5 11.42 -8.54 -4.92
N ARG A 6 10.86 -9.30 -5.87
CA ARG A 6 9.49 -9.08 -6.36
C ARG A 6 8.59 -8.91 -5.13
N PHE A 7 7.75 -7.88 -5.17
CA PHE A 7 6.73 -7.66 -4.16
C PHE A 7 5.90 -8.93 -4.00
N SER A 8 5.50 -9.25 -2.77
CA SER A 8 4.54 -10.33 -2.52
C SER A 8 3.23 -10.05 -3.26
N ASP A 9 2.49 -11.11 -3.58
CA ASP A 9 1.16 -10.99 -4.17
C ASP A 9 0.23 -10.12 -3.32
N LYS A 10 0.39 -10.15 -1.98
CA LYS A 10 -0.39 -9.33 -1.07
C LYS A 10 -0.05 -7.85 -1.21
N ALA A 11 1.23 -7.51 -1.32
CA ALA A 11 1.66 -6.14 -1.54
C ALA A 11 1.23 -5.60 -2.90
N ILE A 12 1.31 -6.43 -3.96
CA ILE A 12 0.81 -6.09 -5.30
C ILE A 12 -0.69 -5.79 -5.25
N LYS A 13 -1.48 -6.64 -4.60
CA LYS A 13 -2.93 -6.42 -4.42
C LYS A 13 -3.25 -5.11 -3.72
N TYR A 14 -2.49 -4.72 -2.70
CA TYR A 14 -2.68 -3.42 -2.06
C TYR A 14 -2.42 -2.27 -3.02
N LEU A 15 -1.32 -2.31 -3.77
CA LEU A 15 -1.00 -1.28 -4.75
C LEU A 15 -2.09 -1.17 -5.84
N GLU A 16 -2.61 -2.29 -6.33
CA GLU A 16 -3.73 -2.29 -7.28
C GLU A 16 -5.00 -1.72 -6.67
N ARG A 17 -5.32 -2.06 -5.41
CA ARG A 17 -6.49 -1.51 -4.70
C ARG A 17 -6.38 -0.01 -4.50
N VAL A 18 -5.21 0.51 -4.12
CA VAL A 18 -5.00 1.98 -3.99
C VAL A 18 -5.21 2.67 -5.34
N LYS A 19 -4.64 2.12 -6.41
CA LYS A 19 -4.83 2.66 -7.77
C LYS A 19 -6.30 2.65 -8.20
N LYS A 20 -7.02 1.57 -7.89
CA LYS A 20 -8.43 1.39 -8.24
C LYS A 20 -9.35 2.32 -7.44
N ALA A 21 -9.06 2.51 -6.15
CA ALA A 21 -9.82 3.42 -5.28
C ALA A 21 -9.77 4.87 -5.79
N GLY A 22 -8.62 5.31 -6.33
CA GLY A 22 -8.52 6.67 -6.85
C GLY A 22 -8.51 7.73 -5.75
N ILE A 23 -8.36 8.99 -6.15
CA ILE A 23 -8.37 10.15 -5.23
C ILE A 23 -9.76 10.35 -4.60
N GLU A 24 -10.81 9.93 -5.32
CA GLU A 24 -12.21 10.20 -4.98
C GLU A 24 -12.74 9.31 -3.86
N ASN A 25 -12.16 8.12 -3.66
CA ASN A 25 -12.65 7.16 -2.66
C ASN A 25 -11.80 7.16 -1.38
N ARG A 26 -11.88 8.25 -0.62
CA ARG A 26 -11.11 8.43 0.63
C ARG A 26 -11.37 7.34 1.67
N GLN A 27 -12.60 6.85 1.77
CA GLN A 27 -12.96 5.79 2.72
C GLN A 27 -12.23 4.49 2.40
N GLU A 28 -12.19 4.09 1.12
CA GLU A 28 -11.45 2.89 0.70
C GLU A 28 -9.94 3.05 0.90
N LEU A 29 -9.37 4.25 0.68
CA LEU A 29 -7.97 4.53 0.99
C LEU A 29 -7.68 4.43 2.50
N ASP A 30 -8.58 4.88 3.37
CA ASP A 30 -8.50 4.69 4.83
C ASP A 30 -8.51 3.21 5.23
N GLU A 31 -9.41 2.41 4.66
CA GLU A 31 -9.46 0.98 4.91
C GLU A 31 -8.19 0.27 4.46
N ILE A 32 -7.70 0.58 3.26
CA ILE A 32 -6.45 0.04 2.73
C ILE A 32 -5.28 0.41 3.64
N SER A 33 -5.22 1.66 4.11
CA SER A 33 -4.16 2.11 5.02
C SER A 33 -4.12 1.31 6.33
N ARG A 34 -5.29 1.10 6.96
CA ARG A 34 -5.40 0.33 8.20
C ARG A 34 -5.02 -1.14 8.00
N GLN A 35 -5.51 -1.76 6.92
CA GLN A 35 -5.22 -3.15 6.59
C GLN A 35 -3.74 -3.37 6.29
N ALA A 36 -3.12 -2.51 5.48
CA ALA A 36 -1.70 -2.59 5.16
C ALA A 36 -0.81 -2.37 6.40
N TYR A 37 -1.20 -1.47 7.31
CA TYR A 37 -0.48 -1.30 8.58
C TYR A 37 -0.60 -2.53 9.49
N SER A 38 -1.79 -3.13 9.60
CA SER A 38 -1.98 -4.38 10.36
C SER A 38 -1.10 -5.49 9.80
N ASP A 39 -1.12 -5.70 8.48
CA ASP A 39 -0.32 -6.74 7.83
C ASP A 39 1.19 -6.51 8.01
N TYR A 40 1.64 -5.26 8.02
CA TYR A 40 3.04 -4.92 8.35
C TYR A 40 3.37 -5.27 9.80
N ARG A 41 2.49 -4.94 10.76
CA ARG A 41 2.68 -5.24 12.19
C ARG A 41 2.68 -6.73 12.49
N GLU A 42 1.97 -7.53 11.71
CA GLU A 42 1.95 -8.99 11.78
C GLU A 42 3.12 -9.65 11.02
N GLY A 43 3.98 -8.87 10.35
CA GLY A 43 5.12 -9.37 9.59
C GLY A 43 4.75 -10.01 8.24
N ILE A 44 3.50 -9.84 7.78
CA ILE A 44 3.01 -10.32 6.49
C ILE A 44 3.57 -9.46 5.36
N LEU A 45 3.67 -8.15 5.58
CA LEU A 45 4.34 -7.22 4.69
C LEU A 45 5.72 -6.87 5.25
N SER A 46 6.73 -6.81 4.37
CA SER A 46 8.01 -6.21 4.72
C SER A 46 7.90 -4.68 4.81
N GLU A 47 8.83 -4.06 5.53
CA GLU A 47 8.94 -2.60 5.62
C GLU A 47 9.00 -1.93 4.23
N LYS A 48 9.73 -2.53 3.29
CA LYS A 48 9.83 -2.04 1.91
C LYS A 48 8.47 -2.04 1.18
N GLU A 49 7.70 -3.11 1.36
CA GLU A 49 6.38 -3.26 0.74
C GLU A 49 5.38 -2.27 1.35
N TYR A 50 5.32 -2.23 2.68
CA TYR A 50 4.47 -1.28 3.40
C TYR A 50 4.81 0.17 3.05
N GLY A 51 6.09 0.53 3.03
CA GLY A 51 6.54 1.87 2.66
C GLY A 51 6.09 2.29 1.26
N SER A 52 6.10 1.36 0.31
CA SER A 52 5.65 1.61 -1.07
C SER A 52 4.13 1.79 -1.16
N ILE A 53 3.35 0.99 -0.42
CA ILE A 53 1.90 1.14 -0.32
C ILE A 53 1.54 2.47 0.34
N TYR A 54 2.24 2.82 1.43
CA TYR A 54 2.02 4.06 2.17
C TYR A 54 2.33 5.29 1.33
N ALA A 55 3.44 5.30 0.58
CA ALA A 55 3.78 6.40 -0.31
C ALA A 55 2.65 6.67 -1.33
N LEU A 56 2.14 5.62 -1.97
CA LEU A 56 1.04 5.74 -2.94
C LEU A 56 -0.26 6.22 -2.29
N LEU A 57 -0.58 5.76 -1.08
CA LEU A 57 -1.73 6.25 -0.31
C LEU A 57 -1.65 7.76 -0.04
N ILE A 58 -0.47 8.27 0.27
CA ILE A 58 -0.26 9.71 0.52
C ILE A 58 -0.44 10.52 -0.76
N GLU A 59 0.10 10.05 -1.89
CA GLU A 59 -0.08 10.70 -3.20
C GLU A 59 -1.56 10.85 -3.57
N TYR A 60 -2.37 9.81 -3.30
CA TYR A 60 -3.79 9.81 -3.61
C TYR A 60 -4.63 10.62 -2.60
N ARG A 61 -4.19 10.75 -1.35
CA ARG A 61 -4.87 11.58 -0.35
C ARG A 61 -4.61 13.07 -0.50
N TYR A 62 -3.40 13.42 -0.95
CA TYR A 62 -2.95 14.80 -1.08
C TYR A 62 -2.39 15.03 -2.49
N PRO A 63 -3.26 14.95 -3.52
CA PRO A 63 -2.84 15.29 -4.88
C PRO A 63 -2.39 16.75 -4.91
N ARG A 64 -1.24 17.00 -5.55
CA ARG A 64 -0.71 18.35 -5.79
C ARG A 64 -1.50 19.08 -6.86
#